data_AF-A0A527FTG1-F1
#
_entry.id   AF-A0A527FTG1-F1
#
_cell.length_a   1.000
_cell.length_b   1.000
_cell.length_c   1.000
_cell.angle_alpha   90.00
_cell.angle_beta   90.00
_cell.angle_gamma   90.00
#
_symmetry.space_group_name_H-M   'P 1'
#
loop_
_entity.id
_entity.type
_entity.pdbx_description
1 polymer ?
#
loop_
_entity_poly.entity_id
_entity_poly.type
_entity_poly.pdbx_seq_one_letter_code
_entity_poly.pdbx_strand_id
1 'polypeptide(L)'
;VVDHRFNLRKEPQPDVSIVVDCQVTAVELNKTLSYTWQAYGLESVVTWTLMPTSMGTRLRMEQSGFRPDQEQAYRGATSGWR
;
A
#
# COMPACT_ATOMS: atom_id res chain seq x y z
N VAL A 1 -5.85 14.00 1.70
CA VAL A 1 -6.44 14.30 3.04
C VAL A 1 -6.75 12.98 3.73
N VAL A 2 -6.70 12.92 5.07
CA VAL A 2 -7.14 11.73 5.84
C VAL A 2 -8.62 11.44 5.54
N ASP A 3 -9.01 10.17 5.60
CA ASP A 3 -10.34 9.63 5.24
C ASP A 3 -10.72 9.74 3.75
N HIS A 4 -9.81 10.25 2.91
CA HIS A 4 -9.99 10.17 1.47
C HIS A 4 -10.01 8.71 1.00
N ARG A 5 -11.06 8.33 0.29
CA ARG A 5 -11.22 7.01 -0.32
C ARG A 5 -10.89 7.07 -1.80
N PHE A 6 -10.18 6.07 -2.26
CA PHE A 6 -9.76 5.93 -3.66
C PHE A 6 -9.60 4.46 -4.02
N ASN A 7 -9.43 4.18 -5.33
CA ASN A 7 -9.12 2.85 -5.81
C ASN A 7 -7.80 2.84 -6.56
N LEU A 8 -7.02 1.76 -6.36
CA LEU A 8 -5.96 1.38 -7.28
C LEU A 8 -6.53 0.33 -8.24
N ARG A 9 -6.27 0.51 -9.54
CA ARG A 9 -6.79 -0.37 -10.59
C ARG A 9 -5.65 -0.74 -11.53
N LYS A 10 -5.59 -2.01 -11.92
CA LYS A 10 -4.82 -2.38 -13.11
C LYS A 10 -5.59 -1.92 -14.35
N GLU A 11 -4.86 -1.56 -15.41
CA GLU A 11 -5.49 -1.30 -16.70
C GLU A 11 -6.44 -2.44 -17.08
N PRO A 12 -7.69 -2.13 -17.51
CA PRO A 12 -8.68 -3.16 -17.80
C PRO A 12 -8.21 -4.12 -18.89
N GLN A 13 -8.37 -5.41 -18.63
CA GLN A 13 -8.32 -6.45 -19.66
C GLN A 13 -9.71 -7.10 -19.76
N PRO A 14 -10.10 -7.64 -20.93
CA PRO A 14 -11.48 -8.10 -21.18
C PRO A 14 -12.07 -8.97 -20.06
N ASP A 15 -11.26 -9.82 -19.43
CA ASP A 15 -11.70 -10.77 -18.41
C ASP A 15 -11.05 -10.55 -17.03
N VAL A 16 -10.27 -9.49 -16.85
CA VAL A 16 -9.52 -9.24 -15.60
C VAL A 16 -9.85 -7.86 -15.05
N SER A 17 -10.54 -7.85 -13.91
CA SER A 17 -10.78 -6.65 -13.10
C SER A 17 -10.02 -6.77 -11.79
N ILE A 18 -8.92 -6.02 -11.66
CA ILE A 18 -8.18 -5.87 -10.40
C ILE A 18 -8.47 -4.50 -9.82
N VAL A 19 -9.16 -4.48 -8.69
CA VAL A 19 -9.49 -3.29 -7.92
C VAL A 19 -9.00 -3.49 -6.49
N VAL A 20 -8.33 -2.49 -5.95
CA VAL A 20 -7.96 -2.39 -4.55
C VAL A 20 -8.67 -1.19 -3.96
N ASP A 21 -9.42 -1.42 -2.88
CA ASP A 21 -10.06 -0.37 -2.11
C ASP A 21 -9.07 0.21 -1.08
N CYS A 22 -8.94 1.52 -1.09
CA CYS A 22 -8.01 2.25 -0.24
C CYS A 22 -8.69 3.41 0.47
N GLN A 23 -8.28 3.65 1.71
CA GLN A 23 -8.62 4.83 2.50
C GLN A 23 -7.36 5.39 3.14
N VAL A 24 -7.14 6.69 3.01
CA VAL A 24 -6.01 7.38 3.64
C VAL A 24 -6.22 7.43 5.15
N THR A 25 -5.26 6.92 5.92
CA THR A 25 -5.32 6.83 7.39
C THR A 25 -4.37 7.80 8.10
N ALA A 26 -3.27 8.21 7.45
CA ALA A 26 -2.37 9.23 7.99
C ALA A 26 -1.73 10.05 6.87
N VAL A 27 -1.58 11.36 7.11
CA VAL A 27 -0.85 12.29 6.23
C VAL A 27 -0.06 13.27 7.06
N GLU A 28 1.27 13.18 6.98
CA GLU A 28 2.19 14.18 7.47
C GLU A 28 3.06 14.67 6.30
N LEU A 29 2.94 15.95 5.99
CA LEU A 29 3.63 16.53 4.84
C LEU A 29 5.14 16.25 4.89
N ASN A 30 5.67 15.65 3.83
CA ASN A 30 7.08 15.28 3.66
C ASN A 30 7.64 14.32 4.72
N LYS A 31 6.78 13.60 5.45
CA LYS A 31 7.20 12.66 6.50
C LYS A 31 6.51 11.31 6.37
N THR A 32 5.19 11.28 6.39
CA THR A 32 4.44 10.01 6.50
C THR A 32 3.20 10.03 5.63
N LEU A 33 2.93 8.93 4.94
CA LEU A 33 1.66 8.65 4.29
C LEU A 33 1.26 7.21 4.59
N SER A 34 0.06 7.02 5.14
CA SER A 34 -0.51 5.69 5.35
C SER A 34 -1.89 5.57 4.72
N TYR A 35 -2.19 4.41 4.16
CA TYR A 35 -3.50 4.08 3.62
C TYR A 35 -3.78 2.57 3.69
N THR A 36 -5.07 2.22 3.75
CA THR A 36 -5.50 0.82 3.68
C THR A 36 -5.30 0.24 2.28
N TRP A 37 -5.17 -1.08 2.22
CA TRP A 37 -5.12 -1.87 1.01
C TRP A 37 -6.01 -3.09 1.21
N GLN A 38 -7.21 -3.03 0.60
CA GLN A 38 -8.24 -4.05 0.74
C GLN A 38 -8.58 -4.63 -0.64
N ALA A 39 -8.28 -5.91 -0.84
CA ALA A 39 -8.59 -6.62 -2.08
C ALA A 39 -8.56 -8.13 -1.86
N TYR A 40 -9.48 -8.87 -2.48
CA TYR A 40 -9.46 -10.35 -2.52
C TYR A 40 -9.28 -11.02 -1.14
N GLY A 41 -9.94 -10.49 -0.10
CA GLY A 41 -9.85 -11.02 1.27
C GLY A 41 -8.57 -10.67 2.04
N LEU A 42 -7.67 -9.88 1.45
CA LEU A 42 -6.57 -9.20 2.14
C LEU A 42 -7.05 -7.87 2.69
N GLU A 43 -6.74 -7.63 3.97
CA GLU A 43 -6.86 -6.33 4.62
C GLU A 43 -5.47 -5.98 5.17
N SER A 44 -4.88 -4.91 4.65
CA SER A 44 -3.54 -4.49 5.04
C SER A 44 -3.42 -2.96 5.06
N VAL A 45 -2.32 -2.45 5.59
CA VAL A 45 -1.99 -1.03 5.60
C VAL A 45 -0.63 -0.86 4.95
N VAL A 46 -0.54 0.04 3.97
CA VAL A 46 0.72 0.53 3.41
C VAL A 46 1.10 1.82 4.14
N THR A 47 2.34 1.89 4.61
CA THR A 47 2.92 3.09 5.24
C THR A 47 4.22 3.46 4.54
N TRP A 48 4.31 4.72 4.14
CA TRP A 48 5.49 5.36 3.61
C TRP A 48 6.09 6.26 4.67
N THR A 49 7.39 6.10 4.93
CA THR A 49 8.17 6.96 5.83
C THR A 49 9.31 7.60 5.05
N LEU A 50 9.32 8.93 5.04
CA LEU A 50 10.30 9.77 4.37
C LEU A 50 11.25 10.34 5.42
N MET A 51 12.53 9.99 5.32
CA MET A 51 13.59 10.54 6.16
C MET A 51 14.54 11.37 5.30
N PRO A 52 14.63 12.69 5.51
CA PRO A 52 15.61 13.52 4.83
C PRO A 52 17.04 13.01 5.07
N THR A 53 17.87 13.07 4.04
CA THR A 53 19.32 12.79 4.12
C THR A 53 20.08 13.93 3.44
N SER A 54 21.39 14.00 3.62
CA SER A 54 22.23 15.02 2.94
C SER A 54 22.22 14.91 1.41
N MET A 55 21.84 13.76 0.87
CA MET A 55 21.86 13.44 -0.56
C MET A 55 20.44 13.27 -1.15
N GLY A 56 19.38 13.52 -0.38
CA GLY A 56 18.00 13.34 -0.83
C GLY A 56 17.07 12.86 0.28
N THR A 57 16.30 11.80 0.03
CA THR A 57 15.34 11.24 0.98
C THR A 57 15.48 9.73 1.01
N ARG A 58 15.64 9.17 2.21
CA ARG A 58 15.50 7.74 2.43
C ARG A 58 14.02 7.43 2.57
N LEU A 59 13.52 6.61 1.66
CA LEU A 59 12.14 6.14 1.65
C LEU A 59 12.09 4.73 2.28
N ARG A 60 11.16 4.51 3.21
CA ARG A 60 10.80 3.19 3.71
C ARG A 60 9.34 2.93 3.38
N MET A 61 9.07 1.79 2.76
CA MET A 61 7.71 1.28 2.54
C MET A 61 7.52 0.06 3.44
N GLU A 62 6.42 0.05 4.17
CA GLU A 62 5.99 -1.09 4.99
C GLU A 62 4.54 -1.41 4.64
N GLN A 63 4.27 -2.68 4.29
CA GLN A 63 2.91 -3.20 4.20
C GLN A 63 2.69 -4.23 5.30
N SER A 64 1.73 -3.98 6.19
CA SER A 64 1.43 -4.83 7.35
C SER A 64 -0.03 -5.26 7.37
N GLY A 65 -0.35 -6.33 8.12
CA GLY A 65 -1.70 -6.90 8.22
C GLY A 65 -1.89 -8.27 7.54
N PHE A 66 -0.84 -8.81 6.92
CA PHE A 66 -0.87 -10.19 6.41
C PHE A 66 -1.05 -11.19 7.55
N ARG A 67 -2.09 -12.02 7.47
CA ARG A 67 -2.32 -13.12 8.39
C ARG A 67 -1.41 -14.32 8.05
N PRO A 68 -1.16 -15.24 9.00
CA PRO A 68 -0.30 -16.41 8.77
C PRO A 68 -0.75 -17.31 7.61
N ASP A 69 -2.06 -17.36 7.31
CA ASP A 69 -2.64 -18.13 6.22
C ASP A 69 -2.52 -17.44 4.85
N GLN A 70 -2.02 -16.20 4.79
CA GLN A 70 -1.95 -15.37 3.57
C GLN A 70 -0.54 -15.36 2.94
N GLU A 71 0.14 -16.50 2.93
CA GLU A 71 1.52 -16.60 2.45
C GLU A 71 1.68 -16.13 0.99
N GLN A 72 0.75 -16.49 0.11
CA GLN A 72 0.77 -16.07 -1.29
C GLN A 72 0.73 -14.54 -1.42
N ALA A 73 -0.14 -13.87 -0.66
CA ALA A 73 -0.26 -12.42 -0.67
C ALA A 73 1.01 -11.75 -0.13
N TYR A 74 1.58 -12.28 0.96
CA TYR A 74 2.82 -11.79 1.55
C TYR A 74 4.01 -11.92 0.59
N ARG A 75 4.17 -13.07 -0.08
CA ARG A 75 5.23 -13.29 -1.08
C ARG A 75 5.01 -12.40 -2.31
N GLY A 76 3.78 -12.25 -2.76
CA GLY A 76 3.40 -11.36 -3.84
C GLY A 76 3.77 -9.91 -3.55
N ALA A 77 3.44 -9.40 -2.36
CA ALA A 77 3.81 -8.06 -1.91
C ALA A 77 5.35 -7.92 -1.81
N THR A 78 6.04 -8.90 -1.22
CA THR A 78 7.51 -8.89 -1.11
C THR A 78 8.19 -8.79 -2.47
N SER A 79 7.67 -9.48 -3.47
CA SER A 79 8.20 -9.42 -4.84
C SER A 79 7.78 -8.17 -5.58
N GLY A 80 6.55 -7.69 -5.39
CA GLY A 80 5.99 -6.56 -6.12
C GLY A 80 6.50 -5.20 -5.65
N TRP A 81 6.93 -5.10 -4.40
CA TRP A 81 7.49 -3.87 -3.81
C TRP A 81 9.01 -3.75 -3.88
N ARG A 82 9.69 -4.81 -4.29
CA ARG A 82 11.15 -4.79 -4.49
C ARG A 82 11.54 -3.90 -5.66
#